data_AF-A0AAW3D795-F1
#
_entry.id   AF-A0AAW3D795-F1
#
_cell.length_a   1.000
_cell.length_b   1.000
_cell.length_c   1.000
_cell.angle_alpha   90.00
_cell.angle_beta   90.00
_cell.angle_gamma   90.00
#
_symmetry.space_group_name_H-M   'P 1'
#
loop_
_entity.id
_entity.type
_entity.pdbx_description
1 polymer ?
#
loop_
_entity_poly.entity_id
_entity_poly.type
_entity_poly.pdbx_seq_one_letter_code
_entity_poly.pdbx_strand_id
1 'polypeptide(L)' 'MLSLVAAGLIIVNKETVMNFVGWIIINWRSLFSEGDYIEVQNYHGYVSKIKVFYFRMYETIEHGDKRTTGKLLNSNYKYY' A
#
# COMPACT_ATOMS: atom_id res chain seq x y z
N MET A 1 34.20 9.33 -18.61
CA MET A 1 32.96 9.85 -19.25
C MET A 1 31.80 8.87 -19.13
N LEU A 2 31.96 7.58 -19.46
CA LEU A 2 30.92 6.55 -19.27
C LEU A 2 30.39 6.46 -17.82
N SER A 3 31.28 6.60 -16.83
CA SER A 3 30.92 6.60 -15.40
C SER A 3 30.00 7.75 -15.00
N LEU A 4 30.21 8.95 -15.55
CA LEU A 4 29.38 10.12 -15.26
C LEU A 4 28.00 10.00 -15.91
N VAL A 5 27.95 9.50 -17.14
CA VAL A 5 26.70 9.22 -17.86
C VAL A 5 25.89 8.15 -17.13
N ALA A 6 26.54 7.08 -16.67
CA ALA A 6 25.90 6.04 -15.88
C ALA A 6 25.38 6.58 -14.54
N ALA A 7 26.14 7.41 -13.85
CA ALA A 7 25.70 8.05 -12.60
C ALA A 7 24.47 8.93 -12.82
N GLY A 8 24.45 9.74 -13.90
CA GLY A 8 23.29 10.55 -14.27
C GLY A 8 22.04 9.71 -14.54
N LEU A 9 22.18 8.60 -15.26
CA LEU A 9 21.07 7.70 -15.57
C LEU A 9 20.48 7.07 -14.30
N ILE A 10 21.32 6.65 -13.36
CA ILE A 10 20.88 6.07 -12.08
C ILE A 10 20.11 7.09 -11.25
N ILE A 11 20.64 8.33 -11.14
CA ILE A 11 20.02 9.38 -10.33
C ILE A 11 18.63 9.72 -10.86
N VAL A 12 18.50 9.87 -12.19
CA VAL A 12 17.21 10.18 -12.84
C VAL A 12 16.21 9.03 -12.69
N ASN A 13 16.66 7.78 -12.78
CA ASN A 13 15.78 6.61 -12.69
C ASN A 13 15.55 6.10 -11.27
N LYS A 14 16.17 6.72 -10.26
CA LYS A 14 16.08 6.26 -8.87
C LYS A 14 14.63 6.06 -8.44
N GLU A 15 13.76 7.02 -8.75
CA GLU A 15 12.35 6.97 -8.39
C GLU A 15 11.59 5.86 -9.12
N THR A 16 11.80 5.72 -10.43
CA THR A 16 11.23 4.63 -11.24
C THR A 16 11.62 3.26 -10.70
N VAL A 17 12.90 3.07 -10.36
CA VAL A 17 13.42 1.81 -9.80
C VAL A 17 12.83 1.55 -8.41
N MET A 18 12.75 2.57 -7.54
CA MET A 18 12.13 2.44 -6.22
C MET A 18 10.65 2.04 -6.31
N ASN A 19 9.90 2.69 -7.20
CA ASN A 19 8.48 2.40 -7.42
C ASN A 19 8.27 0.98 -7.97
N PHE A 20 9.16 0.50 -8.83
CA PHE A 20 9.13 -0.86 -9.34
C PHE A 20 9.39 -1.91 -8.26
N VAL A 21 10.47 -1.71 -7.50
CA VAL A 21 10.85 -2.60 -6.40
C VAL A 21 9.76 -2.61 -5.33
N GLY A 22 9.18 -1.46 -5.01
CA GLY A 22 8.05 -1.35 -4.08
C GLY A 22 6.87 -2.20 -4.54
N TRP A 23 6.47 -2.08 -5.80
CA TRP A 23 5.41 -2.91 -6.37
C TRP A 23 5.73 -4.42 -6.28
N ILE A 24 6.95 -4.85 -6.62
CA ILE A 24 7.36 -6.25 -6.50
C ILE A 24 7.23 -6.75 -5.06
N ILE A 25 7.73 -5.99 -4.10
CA ILE A 25 7.71 -6.39 -2.68
C ILE A 25 6.27 -6.50 -2.17
N ILE A 26 5.42 -5.52 -2.49
CA ILE A 26 4.00 -5.52 -2.08
C ILE A 26 3.31 -6.80 -2.58
N ASN A 27 3.49 -7.14 -3.87
CA ASN A 27 2.84 -8.31 -4.46
C ASN A 27 3.43 -9.63 -3.96
N TRP A 28 4.76 -9.73 -3.88
CA TRP A 28 5.41 -10.98 -3.46
C TRP A 28 5.16 -11.27 -1.98
N ARG A 29 5.33 -10.27 -1.12
CA ARG A 29 5.14 -10.44 0.32
C ARG A 29 3.68 -10.29 0.73
N SER A 30 2.79 -9.99 -0.21
CA SER A 30 1.37 -9.72 0.03
C SER A 30 1.16 -8.76 1.20
N LEU A 31 1.94 -7.66 1.24
CA LEU A 31 1.96 -6.74 2.38
C LEU A 31 0.58 -6.12 2.66
N PHE A 32 -0.15 -5.84 1.60
CA PHE A 32 -1.53 -5.38 1.63
C PHE A 32 -2.17 -5.65 0.25
N SER A 33 -3.49 -5.75 0.24
CA SER A 33 -4.33 -5.99 -0.93
C SER A 33 -5.30 -4.84 -1.17
N GLU A 34 -5.98 -4.87 -2.32
CA GLU A 34 -7.07 -3.94 -2.61
C GLU A 34 -8.20 -4.11 -1.58
N GLY A 35 -8.63 -3.02 -0.96
CA GLY A 35 -9.61 -2.97 0.12
C GLY A 35 -9.03 -2.90 1.53
N ASP A 36 -7.72 -3.13 1.70
CA ASP A 36 -7.09 -3.06 3.02
C ASP A 36 -7.00 -1.62 3.52
N TYR A 37 -7.24 -1.44 4.82
CA TYR A 37 -6.97 -0.18 5.50
C TYR A 37 -5.49 -0.14 5.89
N ILE A 38 -4.76 0.83 5.34
CA ILE A 38 -3.33 1.00 5.62
C ILE A 38 -3.04 2.44 6.03
N GLU A 39 -1.97 2.58 6.78
CA GLU A 39 -1.38 3.86 7.17
C GLU A 39 0.01 3.93 6.55
N VAL A 40 0.23 4.96 5.74
CA VAL A 40 1.51 5.23 5.10
C VAL A 40 1.95 6.63 5.49
N GLN A 41 2.99 6.69 6.33
CA GLN A 41 3.51 7.93 6.92
C GLN A 41 2.44 8.65 7.74
N ASN A 42 1.86 9.75 7.24
CA ASN A 42 0.80 10.54 7.91
C ASN A 42 -0.55 10.44 7.19
N TYR A 43 -0.67 9.53 6.22
CA TYR A 43 -1.90 9.33 5.47
C TYR A 43 -2.51 7.99 5.84
N HIS A 44 -3.81 7.99 6.13
CA HIS A 44 -4.55 6.78 6.47
C HIS A 44 -5.72 6.61 5.51
N GLY A 45 -5.97 5.39 5.06
CA GLY A 45 -6.95 5.18 4.01
C GLY A 45 -7.11 3.73 3.58
N TYR A 46 -8.07 3.52 2.68
CA TYR A 46 -8.30 2.20 2.06
C TYR A 46 -7.59 2.12 0.71
N VAL A 47 -6.87 1.03 0.47
CA VAL A 47 -6.23 0.77 -0.81
C VAL A 47 -7.30 0.52 -1.86
N SER A 48 -7.33 1.33 -2.90
CA SER A 48 -8.28 1.15 -4.00
C SER A 48 -7.75 0.19 -5.04
N LYS A 49 -6.52 0.41 -5.50
CA LYS A 49 -5.90 -0.36 -6.58
C LYS A 49 -4.40 -0.45 -6.42
N ILE A 50 -3.83 -1.60 -6.76
CA ILE A 50 -2.38 -1.81 -6.83
C ILE A 50 -2.01 -2.05 -8.30
N LYS A 51 -1.14 -1.21 -8.84
CA LYS A 51 -0.68 -1.28 -10.24
C LYS A 51 0.84 -1.22 -10.31
N VAL A 52 1.40 -1.55 -11.47
CA VAL A 52 2.85 -1.46 -11.68
C VAL A 52 3.29 -0.01 -11.46
N PHE A 53 4.30 0.18 -10.61
CA PHE A 53 4.88 1.47 -10.17
C PHE A 53 4.02 2.34 -9.24
N TYR A 54 2.77 1.99 -8.92
CA TYR A 54 1.98 2.81 -7.99
C TYR A 54 0.81 2.04 -7.37
N PHE A 55 0.39 2.48 -6.21
CA PHE A 55 -0.91 2.11 -5.65
C PHE A 55 -1.72 3.39 -5.40
N ARG A 56 -3.03 3.25 -5.35
CA ARG A 56 -3.95 4.35 -4.99
C ARG A 56 -4.63 4.01 -3.69
N MET A 57 -4.76 4.99 -2.83
CA MET A 57 -5.54 4.90 -1.60
C MET A 57 -6.56 6.03 -1.56
N TYR A 58 -7.72 5.76 -0.97
CA TYR A 58 -8.68 6.78 -0.58
C TYR A 58 -8.38 7.20 0.85
N GLU A 59 -7.99 8.46 1.02
CA GLU A 59 -7.78 9.05 2.34
C GLU A 59 -9.10 9.09 3.11
N THR A 60 -9.04 8.72 4.39
CA THR A 60 -10.17 8.88 5.31
C THR A 60 -9.75 9.69 6.53
N ILE A 61 -10.57 10.67 6.88
CA ILE A 61 -10.36 11.58 8.02
C ILE A 61 -10.84 10.91 9.33
N GLU A 62 -11.52 9.76 9.24
CA GLU A 62 -12.17 9.13 10.39
C GLU A 62 -11.16 8.36 11.26
N HIS A 63 -10.53 9.08 12.19
CA HIS A 63 -9.91 8.50 13.38
C HIS A 63 -11.02 8.22 14.42
N GLY A 64 -11.87 7.24 14.11
CA GLY A 64 -13.01 6.83 14.93
C GLY A 64 -12.86 5.40 15.44
N ASP A 65 -12.20 5.27 16.59
CA ASP A 65 -12.26 4.14 17.54
C ASP A 65 -12.61 2.75 16.96
N LYS A 66 -11.70 2.14 16.20
CA LYS A 66 -11.74 0.69 15.97
C LYS A 66 -10.85 0.01 17.00
N ARG A 67 -11.35 -0.06 18.23
CA ARG A 67 -10.94 -1.07 19.21
C ARG A 67 -10.86 -2.42 18.52
N THR A 68 -9.65 -2.91 18.27
CA THR A 68 -9.39 -4.32 17.98
C THR A 68 -9.53 -5.11 19.29
N THR A 69 -10.72 -5.14 19.89
CA THR A 69 -11.06 -6.26 20.76
C THR A 69 -11.33 -7.43 19.82
N GLY A 70 -10.41 -8.39 19.76
CA GLY A 70 -10.41 -9.53 18.85
C GLY A 70 -11.61 -10.47 19.00
N LYS A 71 -12.82 -9.97 18.76
CA LYS A 71 -14.07 -10.71 18.77
C LYS A 71 -14.58 -10.77 17.34
N LEU A 72 -14.32 -11.90 16.69
CA LEU A 72 -14.92 -12.27 15.42
C LEU A 72 -16.44 -12.30 15.60
N LEU A 73 -17.16 -11.33 15.03
CA LEU A 73 -18.61 -11.43 14.88
C LEU A 73 -18.89 -12.29 13.64
N ASN A 74 -19.07 -13.58 13.87
CA ASN A 74 -19.65 -14.50 12.92
C ASN A 74 -21.13 -14.15 12.76
N SER A 75 -21.49 -13.46 11.66
CA SER A 75 -22.88 -13.25 11.29
C SER A 75 -23.46 -14.54 10.70
N ASN A 76 -23.86 -15.46 11.57
CA ASN A 76 -24.64 -16.63 11.15
C ASN A 76 -25.50 -17.25 12.26
N TYR A 77 -26.43 -16.51 12.89
CA TYR A 77 -27.58 -17.06 13.64
C TYR A 77 -28.61 -15.92 13.78
N LYS A 78 -29.92 -16.01 13.57
CA LYS A 78 -30.85 -17.08 13.19
C LYS A 78 -32.16 -16.34 12.89
N TYR A 79 -32.80 -16.62 11.76
CA TYR A 79 -34.25 -16.38 11.60
C TYR A 79 -34.98 -17.42 12.44
N TYR A 80 -35.71 -17.00 13.47
CA TYR A 80 -36.93 -17.64 13.99
C TYR A 80 -37.74 -16.56 14.70
#